data_AF-A0A1E1W8Y2-F1
#
_entry.id   AF-A0A1E1W8Y2-F1
#
_cell.length_a   1.000
_cell.length_b   1.000
_cell.length_c   1.000
_cell.angle_alpha   90.00
_cell.angle_beta   90.00
_cell.angle_gamma   90.00
#
_symmetry.space_group_name_H-M   'P 1'
#
loop_
_entity.id
_entity.type
_entity.pdbx_description
1 polymer ?
#
loop_
_entity_poly.entity_id
_entity_poly.type
_entity_poly.pdbx_seq_one_letter_code
_entity_poly.pdbx_strand_id
1 'polypeptide(L)'
;LHHHLLASAAAAADRTNITPLQVGPRVVKLLGSMVLSKPAAERENSILAMWHKIVNTLQECALQPQASCDHDYEDLNVEHAQLLVYLFHSLTLMQKKSVLLMTSNAIIKVVETLGINDRKRAMTLAPHQLMLTTRLMLLLEYLMRHLYDAPQTLLQQIEWNLVIAPGLAQPSAETGAAGSKTTTESGLLKARIYCEVPLIETSYRRLTQDESSMRPRFYALTNAEINNQENPKFDGLACNFVLGTPHKLKYPLLLDALLALLNSACVCDNPQYHASPAALSAAHYCFQTAWRLVISMPPATPHMDKLQAGISAELPSPLPLHAIIWAPRADNKKVFNPWLKDALVKQGMYTQYAENLLAGVSTSCDNIKYTAWLASETIKHLKQNITPSGLPSLLDVISCDAALVRLKVCLADSAQASEAHQFMPDLLDLLETVLDCCRLSAGLELAPLMECSSNQAEAAVGAAP
;
A
#
# COMPACT_ATOMS: atom_id res chain seq x y z
N LEU A 1 -27.97 26.53 -20.12
CA LEU A 1 -26.92 26.68 -21.16
C LEU A 1 -25.85 27.70 -20.77
N HIS A 2 -26.17 28.96 -20.49
CA HIS A 2 -25.19 29.97 -20.07
C HIS A 2 -24.48 29.66 -18.73
N HIS A 3 -25.21 29.06 -17.77
CA HIS A 3 -24.65 28.61 -16.48
C HIS A 3 -23.71 27.39 -16.61
N HIS A 4 -23.94 26.51 -17.60
CA HIS A 4 -23.08 25.36 -17.86
C HIS A 4 -21.78 25.77 -18.59
N LEU A 5 -21.86 26.77 -19.46
CA LEU A 5 -20.69 27.36 -20.12
C LEU A 5 -19.78 28.09 -19.13
N LEU A 6 -20.35 28.84 -18.19
CA LEU A 6 -19.59 29.50 -17.10
C LEU A 6 -18.97 28.49 -16.13
N ALA A 7 -19.66 27.39 -15.80
CA ALA A 7 -19.08 26.31 -15.00
C ALA A 7 -17.94 25.58 -15.74
N SER A 8 -18.06 25.37 -17.05
CA SER A 8 -16.99 24.78 -17.86
C SER A 8 -15.79 25.71 -18.04
N ALA A 9 -16.02 27.03 -18.09
CA ALA A 9 -14.98 28.04 -18.19
C ALA A 9 -14.25 28.25 -16.85
N ALA A 10 -14.95 28.18 -15.72
CA ALA A 10 -14.34 28.13 -14.39
C ALA A 10 -13.53 26.85 -14.18
N ALA A 11 -14.07 25.69 -14.60
CA ALA A 11 -13.35 24.42 -14.60
C ALA A 11 -12.14 24.40 -15.57
N ALA A 12 -12.14 25.22 -16.62
CA ALA A 12 -11.01 25.37 -17.53
C ALA A 12 -9.94 26.35 -17.01
N ALA A 13 -10.32 27.36 -16.22
CA ALA A 13 -9.38 28.30 -15.59
C ALA A 13 -8.58 27.64 -14.44
N ASP A 14 -9.20 26.70 -13.70
CA ASP A 14 -8.54 25.91 -12.65
C ASP A 14 -7.62 24.78 -13.18
N ARG A 15 -7.71 24.43 -14.47
CA ARG A 15 -6.90 23.37 -15.11
C ARG A 15 -5.44 23.75 -15.41
N THR A 16 -4.98 24.92 -14.99
CA THR A 16 -3.61 25.38 -15.24
C THR A 16 -2.53 24.58 -14.49
N ASN A 17 -2.92 23.79 -13.48
CA ASN A 17 -2.00 23.04 -12.61
C ASN A 17 -2.00 21.51 -12.78
N ILE A 18 -2.89 20.93 -13.58
CA ILE A 18 -2.98 19.48 -13.78
C ILE A 18 -2.30 19.03 -15.08
N THR A 19 -1.83 17.77 -15.12
CA THR A 19 -1.19 17.16 -16.30
C THR A 19 -1.76 15.76 -16.55
N PRO A 20 -1.86 15.29 -17.81
CA PRO A 20 -2.30 13.93 -18.09
C PRO A 20 -1.47 12.88 -17.33
N LEU A 21 -2.14 11.97 -16.63
CA LEU A 21 -1.55 10.82 -15.95
C LEU A 21 -1.38 9.66 -16.92
N GLN A 22 -2.33 9.50 -17.83
CA GLN A 22 -2.37 8.40 -18.79
C GLN A 22 -1.82 8.85 -20.13
N VAL A 23 -0.62 8.36 -20.49
CA VAL A 23 0.08 8.79 -21.70
C VAL A 23 0.56 7.57 -22.49
N GLY A 24 0.19 7.49 -23.76
CA GLY A 24 0.59 6.39 -24.64
C GLY A 24 2.12 6.31 -24.84
N PRO A 25 2.69 5.10 -25.02
CA PRO A 25 4.15 4.89 -24.97
C PRO A 25 4.94 5.72 -26.00
N ARG A 26 4.37 5.96 -27.20
CA ARG A 26 4.98 6.84 -28.21
C ARG A 26 5.09 8.30 -27.74
N VAL A 27 4.05 8.81 -27.08
CA VAL A 27 4.04 10.17 -26.54
C VAL A 27 4.99 10.25 -25.34
N VAL A 28 4.99 9.25 -24.46
CA VAL A 28 5.97 9.15 -23.35
C VAL A 28 7.41 9.18 -23.90
N LYS A 29 7.73 8.41 -24.94
CA LYS A 29 9.05 8.43 -25.60
C LYS A 29 9.42 9.82 -26.13
N LEU A 30 8.49 10.49 -26.81
CA LEU A 30 8.71 11.83 -27.36
C LEU A 30 8.94 12.86 -26.23
N LEU A 31 8.14 12.81 -25.16
CA LEU A 31 8.30 13.65 -23.98
C LEU A 31 9.68 13.45 -23.35
N GLY A 32 10.09 12.20 -23.12
CA GLY A 32 11.41 11.88 -22.59
C GLY A 32 12.54 12.41 -23.47
N SER A 33 12.45 12.19 -24.79
CA SER A 33 13.46 12.64 -25.75
C SER A 33 13.57 14.17 -25.80
N MET A 34 12.43 14.86 -25.77
CA MET A 34 12.36 16.32 -25.76
C MET A 34 12.92 16.92 -24.46
N VAL A 35 12.69 16.30 -23.31
CA VAL A 35 13.24 16.77 -22.03
C VAL A 35 14.75 16.52 -21.97
N LEU A 36 15.20 15.34 -22.41
CA LEU A 36 16.61 14.95 -22.38
C LEU A 36 17.48 15.74 -23.37
N SER A 37 16.91 16.26 -24.47
CA SER A 37 17.63 17.09 -25.44
C SER A 37 17.91 18.52 -24.96
N LYS A 38 17.27 18.95 -23.87
CA LYS A 38 17.47 20.28 -23.29
C LYS A 38 18.84 20.43 -22.63
N PRO A 39 19.39 21.65 -22.56
CA PRO A 39 20.57 21.95 -21.74
C PRO A 39 20.35 21.58 -20.27
N ALA A 40 21.42 21.22 -19.55
CA ALA A 40 21.33 20.63 -18.21
C ALA A 40 20.41 21.40 -17.23
N ALA A 41 20.59 22.71 -17.08
CA ALA A 41 19.78 23.52 -16.16
C ALA A 41 18.29 23.58 -16.57
N GLU A 42 17.99 23.72 -17.87
CA GLU A 42 16.61 23.75 -18.36
C GLU A 42 15.94 22.38 -18.24
N ARG A 43 16.71 21.31 -18.48
CA ARG A 43 16.28 19.92 -18.29
C ARG A 43 15.92 19.67 -16.84
N GLU A 44 16.78 20.00 -15.89
CA GLU A 44 16.52 19.84 -14.45
C GLU A 44 15.24 20.57 -14.02
N ASN A 45 15.07 21.83 -14.45
CA ASN A 45 13.86 22.60 -14.16
C ASN A 45 12.60 22.00 -14.79
N SER A 46 12.70 21.49 -16.02
CA SER A 46 11.59 20.82 -16.71
C SER A 46 11.18 19.53 -16.01
N ILE A 47 12.16 18.74 -15.55
CA ILE A 47 11.93 17.49 -14.81
C ILE A 47 11.29 17.80 -13.45
N LEU A 48 11.81 18.79 -12.73
CA LEU A 48 11.26 19.20 -11.43
C LEU A 48 9.80 19.66 -11.58
N ALA A 49 9.50 20.49 -12.59
CA ALA A 49 8.15 20.95 -12.88
C ALA A 49 7.21 19.78 -13.24
N MET A 50 7.69 18.80 -14.01
CA MET A 50 6.93 17.59 -14.34
C MET A 50 6.58 16.78 -13.08
N TRP A 51 7.53 16.60 -12.17
CA TRP A 51 7.29 15.94 -10.88
C TRP A 51 6.25 16.68 -10.03
N HIS A 52 6.35 18.01 -9.93
CA HIS A 52 5.35 18.82 -9.22
C HIS A 52 3.95 18.63 -9.82
N LYS A 53 3.81 18.72 -11.14
CA LYS A 53 2.51 18.56 -11.81
C LYS A 53 1.93 17.17 -11.63
N ILE A 54 2.72 16.10 -11.77
CA ILE A 54 2.22 14.73 -11.62
C ILE A 54 1.78 14.46 -10.18
N VAL A 55 2.59 14.82 -9.18
CA VAL A 55 2.23 14.60 -7.77
C VAL A 55 0.99 15.42 -7.39
N ASN A 56 0.90 16.68 -7.83
CA ASN A 56 -0.28 17.50 -7.62
C ASN A 56 -1.52 16.93 -8.30
N THR A 57 -1.39 16.46 -9.55
CA THR A 57 -2.52 15.85 -10.27
C THR A 57 -2.99 14.57 -9.58
N LEU A 58 -2.07 13.67 -9.20
CA LEU A 58 -2.42 12.46 -8.46
C LEU A 58 -3.15 12.79 -7.15
N GLN A 59 -2.66 13.77 -6.40
CA GLN A 59 -3.29 14.23 -5.17
C GLN A 59 -4.69 14.81 -5.44
N GLU A 60 -4.81 15.75 -6.38
CA GLU A 60 -6.08 16.41 -6.69
C GLU A 60 -7.13 15.43 -7.21
N CYS A 61 -6.74 14.48 -8.08
CA CYS A 61 -7.62 13.45 -8.60
C CYS A 61 -8.00 12.42 -7.52
N ALA A 62 -7.08 12.03 -6.63
CA ALA A 62 -7.38 11.12 -5.52
C ALA A 62 -8.39 11.72 -4.53
N LEU A 63 -8.40 13.05 -4.39
CA LEU A 63 -9.33 13.78 -3.52
C LEU A 63 -10.72 13.99 -4.14
N GLN A 64 -10.89 13.71 -5.44
CA GLN A 64 -12.21 13.86 -6.06
C GLN A 64 -13.18 12.78 -5.57
N PRO A 65 -14.43 13.13 -5.21
CA PRO A 65 -15.45 12.15 -4.82
C PRO A 65 -15.82 11.18 -5.94
N GLN A 66 -15.70 11.62 -7.19
CA GLN A 66 -16.02 10.84 -8.39
C GLN A 66 -14.77 10.67 -9.25
N ALA A 67 -14.68 9.54 -9.93
CA ALA A 67 -13.62 9.29 -10.90
C ALA A 67 -13.69 10.30 -12.04
N SER A 68 -12.53 10.63 -12.62
CA SER A 68 -12.48 11.47 -13.82
C SER A 68 -13.23 10.81 -14.97
N CYS A 69 -14.11 11.57 -15.64
CA CYS A 69 -14.71 11.14 -16.91
C CYS A 69 -13.72 11.22 -18.09
N ASP A 70 -12.61 11.93 -17.90
CA ASP A 70 -11.54 12.06 -18.88
C ASP A 70 -10.45 11.00 -18.58
N HIS A 71 -10.26 10.10 -19.55
CA HIS A 71 -9.31 8.98 -19.48
C HIS A 71 -7.86 9.42 -19.25
N ASP A 72 -7.51 10.66 -19.63
CA ASP A 72 -6.16 11.19 -19.43
C ASP A 72 -5.82 11.35 -17.95
N TYR A 73 -6.81 11.45 -17.07
CA TYR A 73 -6.66 11.66 -15.62
C TYR A 73 -7.16 10.47 -14.79
N GLU A 74 -7.49 9.35 -15.42
CA GLU A 74 -8.04 8.17 -14.74
C GLU A 74 -6.98 7.47 -13.87
N ASP A 75 -5.78 7.26 -14.41
CA ASP A 75 -4.70 6.54 -13.73
C ASP A 75 -3.33 6.82 -14.35
N LEU A 76 -2.26 6.68 -13.56
CA LEU A 76 -0.88 6.77 -14.04
C LEU A 76 -0.43 5.42 -14.61
N ASN A 77 -0.19 5.36 -15.93
CA ASN A 77 0.31 4.13 -16.56
C ASN A 77 1.79 3.85 -16.27
N VAL A 78 2.16 2.57 -16.32
CA VAL A 78 3.49 2.09 -15.94
C VAL A 78 4.63 2.74 -16.73
N GLU A 79 4.47 2.96 -18.03
CA GLU A 79 5.51 3.58 -18.86
C GLU A 79 5.77 5.03 -18.46
N HIS A 80 4.69 5.75 -18.14
CA HIS A 80 4.80 7.14 -17.72
C HIS A 80 5.46 7.23 -16.33
N ALA A 81 5.07 6.35 -15.40
CA ALA A 81 5.70 6.25 -14.10
C ALA A 81 7.19 5.87 -14.20
N GLN A 82 7.55 4.91 -15.06
CA GLN A 82 8.93 4.51 -15.34
C GLN A 82 9.75 5.67 -15.91
N LEU A 83 9.23 6.40 -16.90
CA LEU A 83 9.91 7.57 -17.44
C LEU A 83 10.15 8.62 -16.34
N LEU A 84 9.14 8.87 -15.50
CA LEU A 84 9.22 9.86 -14.44
C LEU A 84 10.34 9.54 -13.44
N VAL A 85 10.44 8.28 -13.00
CA VAL A 85 11.52 7.82 -12.10
C VAL A 85 12.88 7.70 -12.78
N TYR A 86 12.92 7.51 -14.10
CA TYR A 86 14.14 7.59 -14.88
C TYR A 86 14.67 9.02 -14.96
N LEU A 87 13.80 9.98 -15.29
CA LEU A 87 14.15 11.41 -15.36
C LEU A 87 14.55 11.97 -14.00
N PHE A 88 13.96 11.49 -12.90
CA PHE A 88 14.34 11.87 -11.53
C PHE A 88 15.84 11.75 -11.25
N HIS A 89 16.51 10.77 -11.86
CA HIS A 89 17.94 10.56 -11.66
C HIS A 89 18.84 11.63 -12.28
N SER A 90 18.27 12.50 -13.13
CA SER A 90 18.96 13.68 -13.67
C SER A 90 18.87 14.91 -12.76
N LEU A 91 18.12 14.84 -11.65
CA LEU A 91 17.97 15.96 -10.72
C LEU A 91 19.16 16.05 -9.75
N THR A 92 19.46 17.28 -9.32
CA THR A 92 20.40 17.52 -8.22
C THR A 92 19.87 16.94 -6.91
N LEU A 93 20.76 16.68 -5.95
CA LEU A 93 20.37 16.09 -4.66
C LEU A 93 19.30 16.90 -3.91
N MET A 94 19.35 18.23 -3.96
CA MET A 94 18.36 19.08 -3.29
C MET A 94 17.01 19.11 -4.01
N GLN A 95 17.01 18.97 -5.34
CA GLN A 95 15.77 18.79 -6.10
C GLN A 95 15.16 17.40 -5.83
N LYS A 96 15.99 16.35 -5.76
CA LYS A 96 15.57 15.00 -5.33
C LYS A 96 14.93 15.03 -3.95
N LYS A 97 15.56 15.73 -2.98
CA LYS A 97 14.98 16.01 -1.66
C LYS A 97 13.60 16.68 -1.77
N SER A 98 13.46 17.71 -2.60
CA SER A 98 12.19 18.41 -2.80
C SER A 98 11.07 17.48 -3.27
N VAL A 99 11.36 16.66 -4.29
CA VAL A 99 10.40 15.68 -4.85
C VAL A 99 9.99 14.64 -3.81
N LEU A 100 10.95 14.08 -3.07
CA LEU A 100 10.68 13.12 -1.99
C LEU A 100 9.74 13.70 -0.94
N LEU A 101 10.07 14.87 -0.39
CA LEU A 101 9.28 15.49 0.67
C LEU A 101 7.89 15.93 0.19
N MET A 102 7.78 16.43 -1.04
CA MET A 102 6.47 16.76 -1.64
C MET A 102 5.60 15.51 -1.78
N THR A 103 6.17 14.40 -2.27
CA THR A 103 5.43 13.14 -2.44
C THR A 103 4.94 12.61 -1.09
N SER A 104 5.78 12.65 -0.05
CA SER A 104 5.38 12.30 1.32
C SER A 104 4.23 13.18 1.84
N ASN A 105 4.32 14.50 1.66
CA ASN A 105 3.28 15.43 2.11
C ASN A 105 1.96 15.25 1.34
N ALA A 106 2.02 14.90 0.05
CA ALA A 106 0.83 14.60 -0.74
C ALA A 106 0.07 13.39 -0.16
N ILE A 107 0.77 12.33 0.24
CA ILE A 107 0.17 11.14 0.88
C ILE A 107 -0.50 11.53 2.20
N ILE A 108 0.20 12.28 3.06
CA ILE A 108 -0.36 12.77 4.34
C ILE A 108 -1.66 13.53 4.08
N LYS A 109 -1.63 14.49 3.14
CA LYS A 109 -2.79 15.31 2.81
C LYS A 109 -3.97 14.51 2.28
N VAL A 110 -3.73 13.51 1.41
CA VAL A 110 -4.79 12.63 0.91
C VAL A 110 -5.43 11.85 2.04
N VAL A 111 -4.61 11.21 2.89
CA VAL A 111 -5.09 10.42 4.02
C VAL A 111 -5.89 11.27 5.01
N GLU A 112 -5.40 12.47 5.34
CA GLU A 112 -6.06 13.40 6.25
C GLU A 112 -7.39 13.90 5.69
N THR A 113 -7.40 14.33 4.42
CA THR A 113 -8.60 14.93 3.79
C THR A 113 -9.70 13.90 3.57
N LEU A 114 -9.34 12.70 3.11
CA LEU A 114 -10.30 11.59 2.98
C LEU A 114 -10.63 10.95 4.34
N GLY A 115 -9.79 11.22 5.34
CA GLY A 115 -10.02 10.79 6.70
C GLY A 115 -9.97 9.28 6.87
N ILE A 116 -9.02 8.65 6.19
CA ILE A 116 -8.83 7.18 6.09
C ILE A 116 -8.46 6.55 7.45
N ASN A 117 -8.01 7.36 8.40
CA ASN A 117 -7.81 6.93 9.79
C ASN A 117 -9.10 6.48 10.48
N ASP A 118 -10.26 6.97 10.03
CA ASP A 118 -11.57 6.48 10.46
C ASP A 118 -12.01 5.32 9.56
N ARG A 119 -12.31 4.17 10.18
CA ARG A 119 -12.67 2.93 9.47
C ARG A 119 -13.97 3.05 8.68
N LYS A 120 -14.97 3.80 9.18
CA LYS A 120 -16.24 3.98 8.48
C LYS A 120 -16.04 4.78 7.21
N ARG A 121 -15.21 5.83 7.25
CA ARG A 121 -14.79 6.56 6.06
C ARG A 121 -13.98 5.70 5.11
N ALA A 122 -12.99 4.96 5.62
CA ALA A 122 -12.16 4.07 4.81
C ALA A 122 -12.99 3.02 4.04
N MET A 123 -14.02 2.45 4.66
CA MET A 123 -14.96 1.49 4.05
C MET A 123 -15.74 2.07 2.85
N THR A 124 -15.88 3.40 2.78
CA THR A 124 -16.63 4.09 1.71
C THR A 124 -15.75 4.66 0.59
N LEU A 125 -14.44 4.43 0.65
CA LEU A 125 -13.51 4.95 -0.36
C LEU A 125 -13.78 4.36 -1.73
N ALA A 126 -13.81 5.24 -2.73
CA ALA A 126 -13.99 4.81 -4.11
C ALA A 126 -12.70 4.17 -4.68
N PRO A 127 -12.82 3.22 -5.64
CA PRO A 127 -11.66 2.51 -6.18
C PRO A 127 -10.58 3.44 -6.77
N HIS A 128 -10.97 4.53 -7.45
CA HIS A 128 -10.02 5.47 -8.05
C HIS A 128 -9.19 6.21 -6.99
N GLN A 129 -9.80 6.55 -5.85
CA GLN A 129 -9.10 7.22 -4.75
C GLN A 129 -7.98 6.34 -4.20
N LEU A 130 -8.26 5.04 -4.01
CA LEU A 130 -7.26 4.06 -3.58
C LEU A 130 -6.19 3.82 -4.64
N MET A 131 -6.56 3.71 -5.92
CA MET A 131 -5.60 3.52 -7.01
C MET A 131 -4.61 4.68 -7.10
N LEU A 132 -5.10 5.93 -7.12
CA LEU A 132 -4.27 7.12 -7.24
C LEU A 132 -3.41 7.36 -5.98
N THR A 133 -3.95 7.07 -4.79
CA THR A 133 -3.17 7.08 -3.53
C THR A 133 -2.08 6.02 -3.57
N THR A 134 -2.36 4.85 -4.13
CA THR A 134 -1.36 3.80 -4.33
C THR A 134 -0.26 4.26 -5.28
N ARG A 135 -0.58 5.00 -6.35
CA ARG A 135 0.45 5.58 -7.25
C ARG A 135 1.41 6.50 -6.49
N LEU A 136 0.90 7.36 -5.60
CA LEU A 136 1.75 8.19 -4.74
C LEU A 136 2.66 7.34 -3.84
N MET A 137 2.14 6.25 -3.26
CA MET A 137 2.93 5.32 -2.44
C MET A 137 4.01 4.59 -3.25
N LEU A 138 3.75 4.19 -4.49
CA LEU A 138 4.75 3.55 -5.35
C LEU A 138 5.90 4.51 -5.67
N LEU A 139 5.57 5.79 -5.94
CA LEU A 139 6.57 6.83 -6.15
C LEU A 139 7.39 7.02 -4.87
N LEU A 140 6.75 7.12 -3.70
CA LEU A 140 7.46 7.20 -2.42
C LEU A 140 8.38 5.98 -2.20
N GLU A 141 7.88 4.76 -2.42
CA GLU A 141 8.66 3.53 -2.25
C GLU A 141 9.90 3.52 -3.15
N TYR A 142 9.74 3.90 -4.41
CA TYR A 142 10.87 4.01 -5.33
C TYR A 142 11.88 5.06 -4.85
N LEU A 143 11.41 6.27 -4.51
CA LEU A 143 12.26 7.37 -4.07
C LEU A 143 13.01 7.04 -2.78
N MET A 144 12.41 6.28 -1.86
CA MET A 144 13.07 5.84 -0.62
C MET A 144 14.16 4.79 -0.86
N ARG A 145 14.03 3.95 -1.89
CA ARG A 145 15.00 2.88 -2.21
C ARG A 145 16.13 3.32 -3.12
N HIS A 146 15.82 4.19 -4.08
CA HIS A 146 16.65 4.53 -5.22
C HIS A 146 16.77 6.05 -5.36
N LEU A 147 17.04 6.76 -4.27
CA LEU A 147 17.19 8.21 -4.32
C LEU A 147 18.49 8.59 -5.04
N TYR A 148 19.61 8.01 -4.62
CA TYR A 148 20.91 8.36 -5.17
C TYR A 148 21.13 7.72 -6.54
N ASP A 149 21.03 6.39 -6.62
CA ASP A 149 21.32 5.61 -7.82
C ASP A 149 20.08 4.91 -8.40
N ALA A 150 20.04 4.81 -9.73
CA ALA A 150 19.00 4.08 -10.45
C ALA A 150 19.28 2.57 -10.46
N PRO A 151 18.27 1.71 -10.23
CA PRO A 151 18.46 0.28 -10.38
C PRO A 151 18.63 -0.07 -11.87
N GLN A 152 19.54 -1.00 -12.18
CA GLN A 152 19.81 -1.43 -13.57
C GLN A 152 18.56 -1.94 -14.29
N THR A 153 17.64 -2.56 -13.54
CA THR A 153 16.36 -3.06 -14.08
C THR A 153 15.49 -1.94 -14.64
N LEU A 154 15.57 -0.71 -14.12
CA LEU A 154 14.81 0.42 -14.67
C LEU A 154 15.28 0.79 -16.08
N LEU A 155 16.59 0.79 -16.33
CA LEU A 155 17.13 1.10 -17.66
C LEU A 155 16.65 0.09 -18.70
N GLN A 156 16.67 -1.19 -18.34
CA GLN A 156 16.15 -2.27 -19.19
C GLN A 156 14.64 -2.10 -19.47
N GLN A 157 13.87 -1.72 -18.46
CA GLN A 157 12.43 -1.45 -18.61
C GLN A 157 12.16 -0.27 -19.55
N ILE A 158 12.91 0.83 -19.41
CA ILE A 158 12.79 2.01 -20.27
C ILE A 158 13.14 1.69 -21.72
N GLU A 159 14.28 1.04 -21.93
CA GLU A 159 14.73 0.63 -23.26
C GLU A 159 13.68 -0.27 -23.93
N TRP A 160 13.20 -1.29 -23.23
CA TRP A 160 12.20 -2.19 -23.77
C TRP A 160 10.87 -1.49 -24.06
N ASN A 161 10.26 -0.86 -23.05
CA ASN A 161 8.90 -0.35 -23.15
C ASN A 161 8.75 0.89 -24.03
N LEU A 162 9.79 1.74 -24.11
CA LEU A 162 9.72 3.00 -24.84
C LEU A 162 10.48 2.97 -26.18
N VAL A 163 11.50 2.13 -26.32
CA VAL A 163 12.34 2.10 -27.54
C VAL A 163 12.04 0.90 -28.40
N ILE A 164 12.12 -0.32 -27.83
CA ILE A 164 12.05 -1.58 -28.59
C ILE A 164 10.59 -1.96 -28.89
N ALA A 165 9.78 -2.18 -27.86
CA ALA A 165 8.42 -2.72 -28.00
C ALA A 165 7.50 -1.85 -28.89
N PRO A 166 7.52 -0.50 -28.82
CA PRO A 166 6.69 0.32 -29.71
C PRO A 166 7.13 0.32 -31.19
N GLY A 167 8.38 -0.08 -31.46
CA GLY A 167 8.98 -0.18 -32.79
C GLY A 167 8.83 -1.56 -33.43
N LEU A 168 8.60 -2.60 -32.62
CA LEU A 168 8.18 -3.90 -33.09
C LEU A 168 6.71 -3.79 -33.51
N ALA A 169 6.43 -3.80 -34.81
CA ALA A 169 5.12 -4.29 -35.28
C ALA A 169 4.91 -5.66 -34.62
N GLN A 170 3.70 -5.94 -34.10
CA GLN A 170 3.39 -7.18 -33.37
C GLN A 170 4.14 -8.38 -33.98
N PRO A 171 4.83 -9.22 -33.19
CA PRO A 171 5.67 -10.24 -33.80
C PRO A 171 4.78 -11.26 -34.53
N SER A 172 4.92 -11.33 -35.84
CA SER A 172 4.88 -12.61 -36.53
C SER A 172 5.92 -13.51 -35.89
N ALA A 173 5.51 -14.71 -35.52
CA ALA A 173 6.31 -15.68 -34.78
C ALA A 173 7.53 -16.17 -35.58
N GLU A 174 8.63 -15.42 -35.58
CA GLU A 174 9.94 -15.89 -36.03
C GLU A 174 10.98 -14.81 -35.77
N THR A 175 11.67 -14.89 -34.63
CA THR A 175 13.07 -14.45 -34.46
C THR A 175 13.52 -14.83 -33.05
N GLY A 176 14.20 -15.97 -32.95
CA GLY A 176 14.95 -16.36 -31.77
C GLY A 176 16.30 -15.65 -31.76
N ALA A 177 16.57 -14.92 -30.67
CA ALA A 177 17.86 -14.86 -29.97
C ALA A 177 17.96 -13.57 -29.12
N ALA A 178 17.81 -13.70 -27.80
CA ALA A 178 18.61 -13.01 -26.79
C ALA A 178 18.18 -13.52 -25.41
N GLY A 179 19.09 -14.18 -24.70
CA GLY A 179 18.86 -14.66 -23.33
C GLY A 179 18.71 -13.49 -22.35
N SER A 180 17.47 -13.17 -22.03
CA SER A 180 17.04 -12.51 -20.78
C SER A 180 15.54 -12.80 -20.62
N LYS A 181 14.96 -12.51 -19.44
CA LYS A 181 13.55 -12.77 -19.06
C LYS A 181 12.53 -11.92 -19.84
N THR A 182 12.70 -11.79 -21.16
CA THR A 182 11.89 -11.01 -22.10
C THR A 182 10.91 -11.89 -22.89
N THR A 183 10.92 -13.20 -22.64
CA THR A 183 9.94 -14.15 -23.18
C THR A 183 8.92 -14.54 -22.10
N THR A 184 7.66 -14.70 -22.48
CA THR A 184 6.59 -15.31 -21.66
C THR A 184 6.88 -16.80 -21.44
N GLU A 185 6.18 -17.45 -20.52
CA GLU A 185 6.27 -18.91 -20.30
C GLU A 185 5.97 -19.72 -21.57
N SER A 186 5.21 -19.14 -22.51
CA SER A 186 4.90 -19.69 -23.83
C SER A 186 5.94 -19.37 -24.93
N GLY A 187 7.06 -18.72 -24.59
CA GLY A 187 8.12 -18.37 -25.54
C GLY A 187 7.86 -17.14 -26.42
N LEU A 188 6.76 -16.41 -26.19
CA LEU A 188 6.44 -15.17 -26.90
C LEU A 188 7.16 -13.97 -26.28
N LEU A 189 7.50 -12.95 -27.05
CA LEU A 189 8.08 -11.73 -26.50
C LEU A 189 7.08 -11.00 -25.57
N LYS A 190 7.52 -10.59 -24.38
CA LYS A 190 6.71 -9.81 -23.45
C LYS A 190 6.35 -8.45 -24.09
N ALA A 191 5.06 -8.13 -24.15
CA ALA A 191 4.60 -6.83 -24.66
C ALA A 191 5.15 -5.64 -23.86
N ARG A 192 5.40 -5.83 -22.55
CA ARG A 192 5.96 -4.84 -21.61
C ARG A 192 6.80 -5.54 -20.53
N ILE A 193 7.82 -4.86 -20.01
CA ILE A 193 8.61 -5.29 -18.85
C ILE A 193 8.35 -4.33 -17.69
N TYR A 194 7.91 -4.86 -16.55
CA TYR A 194 7.64 -4.10 -15.33
C TYR A 194 7.74 -5.03 -14.11
N CYS A 195 7.75 -4.46 -12.90
CA CYS A 195 7.62 -5.25 -11.69
C CYS A 195 6.16 -5.67 -11.53
N GLU A 196 5.87 -6.95 -11.74
CA GLU A 196 4.53 -7.52 -11.75
C GLU A 196 3.93 -7.61 -10.34
N VAL A 197 2.61 -7.52 -10.24
CA VAL A 197 1.83 -7.78 -9.01
C VAL A 197 0.86 -8.93 -9.30
N PRO A 198 1.38 -10.16 -9.44
CA PRO A 198 0.68 -11.24 -10.14
C PRO A 198 -0.60 -11.68 -9.43
N LEU A 199 -0.61 -11.69 -8.10
CA LEU A 199 -1.78 -12.13 -7.32
C LEU A 199 -3.00 -11.23 -7.54
N ILE A 200 -2.79 -9.91 -7.52
CA ILE A 200 -3.86 -8.92 -7.69
C ILE A 200 -4.32 -8.89 -9.14
N GLU A 201 -3.37 -8.82 -10.09
CA GLU A 201 -3.68 -8.78 -11.52
C GLU A 201 -4.45 -10.03 -11.96
N THR A 202 -4.02 -11.23 -11.54
CA THR A 202 -4.70 -12.49 -11.89
C THR A 202 -6.10 -12.56 -11.28
N SER A 203 -6.25 -12.12 -10.02
CA SER A 203 -7.56 -12.12 -9.34
C SER A 203 -8.52 -11.12 -10.00
N TYR A 204 -8.05 -9.93 -10.34
CA TYR A 204 -8.84 -8.92 -11.02
C TYR A 204 -9.33 -9.43 -12.38
N ARG A 205 -8.42 -9.93 -13.24
CA ARG A 205 -8.77 -10.44 -14.58
C ARG A 205 -9.79 -11.58 -14.51
N ARG A 206 -9.60 -12.52 -13.58
CA ARG A 206 -10.55 -13.62 -13.34
C ARG A 206 -11.95 -13.10 -13.01
N LEU A 207 -12.04 -12.09 -12.16
CA LEU A 207 -13.32 -11.52 -11.70
C LEU A 207 -13.97 -10.61 -12.75
N THR A 208 -13.20 -9.96 -13.62
CA THR A 208 -13.73 -9.10 -14.70
C THR A 208 -13.92 -9.82 -16.04
N GLN A 209 -13.42 -11.05 -16.17
CA GLN A 209 -13.35 -11.79 -17.43
C GLN A 209 -12.58 -11.03 -18.54
N ASP A 210 -11.65 -10.14 -18.13
CA ASP A 210 -10.83 -9.34 -19.06
C ASP A 210 -9.48 -10.02 -19.32
N GLU A 211 -9.51 -11.04 -20.18
CA GLU A 211 -8.31 -11.77 -20.62
C GLU A 211 -7.56 -11.04 -21.76
N SER A 212 -8.20 -10.05 -22.39
CA SER A 212 -7.70 -9.42 -23.63
C SER A 212 -6.87 -8.17 -23.40
N SER A 213 -7.00 -7.52 -22.24
CA SER A 213 -6.26 -6.30 -21.93
C SER A 213 -4.76 -6.57 -21.79
N MET A 214 -3.99 -6.03 -22.74
CA MET A 214 -2.53 -6.03 -22.74
C MET A 214 -1.93 -4.92 -21.84
N ARG A 215 -2.76 -4.11 -21.17
CA ARG A 215 -2.29 -3.00 -20.33
C ARG A 215 -2.26 -3.42 -18.86
N PRO A 216 -1.09 -3.42 -18.20
CA PRO A 216 -1.01 -3.71 -16.78
C PRO A 216 -1.71 -2.62 -15.98
N ARG A 217 -2.68 -3.04 -15.14
CA ARG A 217 -3.37 -2.15 -14.20
C ARG A 217 -2.64 -2.14 -12.86
N PHE A 218 -2.09 -3.27 -12.45
CA PHE A 218 -1.35 -3.40 -11.19
C PHE A 218 0.14 -3.63 -11.46
N TYR A 219 0.99 -2.73 -10.97
CA TYR A 219 2.44 -2.78 -11.17
C TYR A 219 3.19 -2.27 -9.93
N ALA A 220 4.48 -2.54 -9.84
CA ALA A 220 5.38 -1.87 -8.92
C ALA A 220 6.47 -1.11 -9.70
N LEU A 221 7.10 -0.14 -9.05
CA LEU A 221 8.25 0.59 -9.62
C LEU A 221 9.60 0.01 -9.19
N THR A 222 9.59 -0.89 -8.22
CA THR A 222 10.77 -1.57 -7.70
C THR A 222 10.35 -2.94 -7.23
N ASN A 223 11.24 -3.93 -7.35
CA ASN A 223 11.04 -5.18 -6.64
C ASN A 223 11.36 -4.94 -5.17
N ALA A 224 10.44 -5.28 -4.29
CA ALA A 224 10.54 -5.05 -2.86
C ALA A 224 10.37 -6.39 -2.14
N GLU A 225 11.43 -7.18 -2.16
CA GLU A 225 11.49 -8.42 -1.39
C GLU A 225 11.62 -8.09 0.09
N ILE A 226 10.69 -8.62 0.88
CA ILE A 226 10.69 -8.46 2.33
C ILE A 226 11.68 -9.47 2.90
N ASN A 227 12.79 -8.97 3.47
CA ASN A 227 13.75 -9.78 4.19
C ASN A 227 13.68 -9.44 5.69
N ASN A 228 13.45 -10.44 6.53
CA ASN A 228 13.42 -10.28 7.99
C ASN A 228 14.77 -10.53 8.67
N GLN A 229 15.81 -10.86 7.91
CA GLN A 229 17.17 -11.11 8.39
C GLN A 229 18.11 -9.92 8.18
N GLU A 230 17.69 -8.91 7.42
CA GLU A 230 18.47 -7.71 7.10
C GLU A 230 17.65 -6.44 7.35
N ASN A 231 18.33 -5.31 7.53
CA ASN A 231 17.66 -4.01 7.60
C ASN A 231 16.99 -3.67 6.26
N PRO A 232 15.88 -2.93 6.28
CA PRO A 232 15.22 -2.46 5.06
C PRO A 232 16.21 -1.70 4.17
N LYS A 233 16.32 -2.12 2.90
CA LYS A 233 17.21 -1.52 1.90
C LYS A 233 16.61 -0.21 1.38
N PHE A 234 16.77 0.85 2.18
CA PHE A 234 16.52 2.23 1.79
C PHE A 234 17.82 2.98 1.55
N ASP A 235 17.74 3.98 0.69
CA ASP A 235 18.82 4.92 0.43
C ASP A 235 19.07 5.77 1.69
N GLY A 236 20.32 5.82 2.14
CA GLY A 236 20.70 6.54 3.37
C GLY A 236 20.41 8.04 3.31
N LEU A 237 20.51 8.67 2.13
CA LEU A 237 20.17 10.09 1.94
C LEU A 237 18.65 10.29 1.97
N ALA A 238 17.87 9.39 1.40
CA ALA A 238 16.41 9.43 1.50
C ALA A 238 15.95 9.36 2.96
N CYS A 239 16.48 8.40 3.72
CA CYS A 239 16.23 8.29 5.16
C CYS A 239 16.63 9.58 5.89
N ASN A 240 17.81 10.14 5.61
CA ASN A 240 18.25 11.39 6.23
C ASN A 240 17.30 12.55 5.94
N PHE A 241 16.78 12.67 4.72
CA PHE A 241 15.87 13.74 4.37
C PHE A 241 14.50 13.60 5.03
N VAL A 242 13.94 12.39 5.04
CA VAL A 242 12.61 12.14 5.62
C VAL A 242 12.62 12.24 7.15
N LEU A 243 13.66 11.73 7.81
CA LEU A 243 13.77 11.74 9.27
C LEU A 243 14.30 13.08 9.81
N GLY A 244 15.28 13.67 9.12
CA GLY A 244 16.04 14.83 9.58
C GLY A 244 15.55 16.19 9.08
N THR A 245 14.34 16.30 8.51
CA THR A 245 13.79 17.59 8.04
C THR A 245 12.44 17.94 8.68
N PRO A 246 12.35 18.07 10.02
CA PRO A 246 11.08 18.22 10.75
C PRO A 246 10.31 19.51 10.44
N HIS A 247 10.94 20.50 9.79
CA HIS A 247 10.29 21.74 9.35
C HIS A 247 9.56 21.61 8.01
N LYS A 248 9.89 20.59 7.20
CA LYS A 248 9.29 20.37 5.87
C LYS A 248 8.43 19.10 5.81
N LEU A 249 8.71 18.13 6.69
CA LEU A 249 7.96 16.90 6.79
C LEU A 249 7.92 16.46 8.25
N LYS A 250 6.71 16.24 8.78
CA LYS A 250 6.53 15.64 10.10
C LYS A 250 6.54 14.13 9.93
N TYR A 251 7.68 13.51 10.20
CA TYR A 251 7.84 12.06 10.01
C TYR A 251 6.77 11.21 10.71
N PRO A 252 6.37 11.48 11.98
CA PRO A 252 5.30 10.74 12.62
C PRO A 252 3.98 10.76 11.82
N LEU A 253 3.61 11.91 11.22
CA LEU A 253 2.41 12.02 10.40
C LEU A 253 2.50 11.22 9.10
N LEU A 254 3.69 11.09 8.51
CA LEU A 254 3.89 10.20 7.36
C LEU A 254 3.66 8.75 7.76
N LEU A 255 4.23 8.31 8.88
CA LEU A 255 4.06 6.94 9.35
C LEU A 255 2.62 6.65 9.74
N ASP A 256 1.95 7.58 10.44
CA ASP A 256 0.52 7.49 10.76
C ASP A 256 -0.34 7.40 9.49
N ALA A 257 0.00 8.18 8.45
CA ALA A 257 -0.70 8.14 7.18
C ALA A 257 -0.54 6.79 6.47
N LEU A 258 0.68 6.23 6.45
CA LEU A 258 0.95 4.90 5.89
C LEU A 258 0.24 3.79 6.66
N LEU A 259 0.19 3.88 8.00
CA LEU A 259 -0.58 2.97 8.84
C LEU A 259 -2.08 3.07 8.57
N ALA A 260 -2.62 4.30 8.48
CA ALA A 260 -4.03 4.51 8.18
C ALA A 260 -4.45 3.92 6.83
N LEU A 261 -3.55 3.89 5.83
CA LEU A 261 -3.82 3.26 4.54
C LEU A 261 -4.02 1.73 4.62
N LEU A 262 -3.65 1.08 5.72
CA LEU A 262 -4.04 -0.31 5.98
C LEU A 262 -5.55 -0.46 6.21
N ASN A 263 -6.25 0.61 6.61
CA ASN A 263 -7.73 0.62 6.64
C ASN A 263 -8.35 0.51 5.24
N SER A 264 -7.58 0.54 4.15
CA SER A 264 -8.11 0.18 2.82
C SER A 264 -8.71 -1.23 2.78
N ALA A 265 -8.28 -2.14 3.66
CA ALA A 265 -8.93 -3.44 3.83
C ALA A 265 -10.40 -3.34 4.27
N CYS A 266 -10.80 -2.25 4.94
CA CYS A 266 -12.19 -2.01 5.34
C CYS A 266 -13.14 -1.83 4.15
N VAL A 267 -12.64 -1.55 2.94
CA VAL A 267 -13.47 -1.51 1.73
C VAL A 267 -14.14 -2.85 1.46
N CYS A 268 -13.50 -3.96 1.87
CA CYS A 268 -14.06 -5.31 1.76
C CYS A 268 -15.27 -5.52 2.68
N ASP A 269 -15.45 -4.67 3.70
CA ASP A 269 -16.57 -4.77 4.65
C ASP A 269 -17.81 -4.01 4.15
N ASN A 270 -17.70 -3.30 3.01
CA ASN A 270 -18.81 -2.59 2.40
C ASN A 270 -19.62 -3.53 1.48
N PRO A 271 -20.90 -3.81 1.79
CA PRO A 271 -21.72 -4.70 0.97
C PRO A 271 -21.84 -4.25 -0.50
N GLN A 272 -21.76 -2.95 -0.78
CA GLN A 272 -21.82 -2.42 -2.15
C GLN A 272 -20.59 -2.80 -2.99
N TYR A 273 -19.48 -3.16 -2.34
CA TYR A 273 -18.22 -3.49 -3.00
C TYR A 273 -17.91 -4.98 -3.05
N HIS A 274 -18.68 -5.85 -2.39
CA HIS A 274 -18.48 -7.31 -2.41
C HIS A 274 -18.46 -7.89 -3.84
N ALA A 275 -19.25 -7.32 -4.75
CA ALA A 275 -19.32 -7.75 -6.14
C ALA A 275 -18.51 -6.85 -7.10
N SER A 276 -17.68 -5.93 -6.59
CA SER A 276 -16.91 -4.97 -7.39
C SER A 276 -15.43 -5.37 -7.48
N PRO A 277 -14.99 -6.00 -8.58
CA PRO A 277 -13.59 -6.41 -8.73
C PRO A 277 -12.63 -5.22 -8.66
N ALA A 278 -13.07 -4.05 -9.15
CA ALA A 278 -12.30 -2.81 -9.09
C ALA A 278 -12.07 -2.34 -7.66
N ALA A 279 -13.10 -2.35 -6.80
CA ALA A 279 -12.98 -1.94 -5.40
C ALA A 279 -12.08 -2.90 -4.61
N LEU A 280 -12.34 -4.20 -4.72
CA LEU A 280 -11.58 -5.22 -3.98
C LEU A 280 -10.11 -5.26 -4.40
N SER A 281 -9.83 -5.15 -5.70
CA SER A 281 -8.44 -5.16 -6.20
C SER A 281 -7.71 -3.86 -5.85
N ALA A 282 -8.38 -2.71 -5.88
CA ALA A 282 -7.79 -1.44 -5.44
C ALA A 282 -7.49 -1.46 -3.93
N ALA A 283 -8.38 -2.02 -3.11
CA ALA A 283 -8.19 -2.21 -1.67
C ALA A 283 -6.99 -3.12 -1.38
N HIS A 284 -6.93 -4.29 -2.00
CA HIS A 284 -5.79 -5.21 -1.84
C HIS A 284 -4.48 -4.55 -2.28
N TYR A 285 -4.50 -3.82 -3.39
CA TYR A 285 -3.30 -3.17 -3.92
C TYR A 285 -2.79 -2.03 -3.03
N CYS A 286 -3.70 -1.23 -2.50
CA CYS A 286 -3.40 -0.19 -1.52
C CYS A 286 -2.84 -0.81 -0.24
N PHE A 287 -3.52 -1.82 0.32
CA PHE A 287 -3.08 -2.52 1.53
C PHE A 287 -1.69 -3.13 1.36
N GLN A 288 -1.46 -3.88 0.29
CA GLN A 288 -0.17 -4.54 0.05
C GLN A 288 0.97 -3.52 -0.09
N THR A 289 0.73 -2.39 -0.75
CA THR A 289 1.74 -1.34 -0.94
C THR A 289 2.01 -0.58 0.36
N ALA A 290 0.96 -0.22 1.10
CA ALA A 290 1.08 0.40 2.42
C ALA A 290 1.83 -0.53 3.40
N TRP A 291 1.49 -1.82 3.41
CA TRP A 291 2.14 -2.81 4.27
C TRP A 291 3.64 -2.90 4.00
N ARG A 292 4.06 -2.99 2.72
CA ARG A 292 5.49 -2.99 2.36
C ARG A 292 6.24 -1.75 2.86
N LEU A 293 5.60 -0.58 2.79
CA LEU A 293 6.17 0.65 3.32
C LEU A 293 6.24 0.62 4.85
N VAL A 294 5.15 0.31 5.55
CA VAL A 294 5.08 0.27 7.02
C VAL A 294 6.14 -0.66 7.63
N ILE A 295 6.36 -1.83 7.05
CA ILE A 295 7.37 -2.78 7.55
C ILE A 295 8.80 -2.44 7.11
N SER A 296 9.00 -1.45 6.24
CA SER A 296 10.32 -1.01 5.78
C SER A 296 10.73 0.32 6.42
N MET A 297 9.78 1.22 6.69
CA MET A 297 10.02 2.54 7.28
C MET A 297 10.39 2.41 8.75
N PRO A 298 11.46 3.06 9.23
CA PRO A 298 11.83 3.00 10.65
C PRO A 298 10.68 3.53 11.52
N PRO A 299 10.40 2.95 12.69
CA PRO A 299 9.32 3.42 13.53
C PRO A 299 9.56 4.87 13.99
N ALA A 300 8.49 5.65 14.10
CA ALA A 300 8.57 7.00 14.65
C ALA A 300 8.65 6.96 16.18
N THR A 301 9.27 7.97 16.79
CA THR A 301 9.43 8.05 18.26
C THR A 301 8.15 7.72 19.06
N PRO A 302 6.97 8.32 18.77
CA PRO A 302 5.76 8.03 19.55
C PRO A 302 5.26 6.58 19.43
N HIS A 303 5.61 5.89 18.34
CA HIS A 303 5.26 4.49 18.16
C HIS A 303 6.17 3.59 19.01
N MET A 304 7.44 3.96 19.15
CA MET A 304 8.37 3.24 20.03
C MET A 304 8.03 3.45 21.49
N ASP A 305 7.58 4.65 21.88
CA ASP A 305 7.09 4.91 23.24
C ASP A 305 5.88 4.01 23.59
N LYS A 306 4.96 3.82 22.63
CA LYS A 306 3.85 2.86 22.79
C LYS A 306 4.34 1.43 22.99
N LEU A 307 5.36 0.99 22.24
CA LEU A 307 5.94 -0.35 22.47
C LEU A 307 6.61 -0.45 23.84
N GLN A 308 7.30 0.60 24.28
CA GLN A 308 7.96 0.61 25.59
C GLN A 308 6.95 0.45 26.74
N ALA A 309 5.72 0.94 26.58
CA ALA A 309 4.64 0.76 27.56
C ALA A 309 4.20 -0.72 27.72
N GLY A 310 4.63 -1.63 26.83
CA GLY A 310 4.36 -3.05 26.96
C GLY A 310 2.88 -3.37 27.01
N ILE A 311 2.47 -4.18 27.99
CA ILE A 311 1.06 -4.58 28.20
C ILE A 311 0.13 -3.44 28.64
N SER A 312 0.70 -2.28 29.00
CA SER A 312 -0.07 -1.08 29.33
C SER A 312 -0.30 -0.17 28.12
N ALA A 313 0.16 -0.58 26.93
CA ALA A 313 0.00 0.20 25.71
C ALA A 313 -1.42 0.12 25.16
N GLU A 314 -1.94 1.26 24.71
CA GLU A 314 -3.13 1.29 23.87
C GLU A 314 -2.74 1.13 22.39
N LEU A 315 -3.15 0.01 21.80
CA LEU A 315 -2.84 -0.35 20.41
C LEU A 315 -4.13 -0.51 19.59
N PRO A 316 -4.89 0.56 19.34
CA PRO A 316 -6.02 0.49 18.42
C PRO A 316 -5.53 0.06 17.03
N SER A 317 -6.35 -0.72 16.33
CA SER A 317 -6.03 -1.15 14.98
C SER A 317 -5.79 0.06 14.04
N PRO A 318 -4.76 0.02 13.16
CA PRO A 318 -3.91 -1.12 12.81
C PRO A 318 -2.60 -1.24 13.60
N LEU A 319 -2.45 -0.57 14.75
CA LEU A 319 -1.20 -0.61 15.54
C LEU A 319 -0.75 -2.00 16.04
N PRO A 320 -1.63 -3.00 16.28
CA PRO A 320 -1.17 -4.37 16.57
C PRO A 320 -0.25 -4.92 15.48
N LEU A 321 -0.56 -4.67 14.20
CA LEU A 321 0.30 -5.09 13.07
C LEU A 321 1.68 -4.43 13.12
N HIS A 322 1.73 -3.14 13.49
CA HIS A 322 2.99 -2.43 13.69
C HIS A 322 3.80 -3.04 14.85
N ALA A 323 3.16 -3.36 15.96
CA ALA A 323 3.80 -3.96 17.12
C ALA A 323 4.39 -5.34 16.82
N ILE A 324 3.66 -6.20 16.10
CA ILE A 324 4.12 -7.54 15.71
C ILE A 324 5.43 -7.51 14.93
N ILE A 325 5.66 -6.46 14.13
CA ILE A 325 6.86 -6.31 13.33
C ILE A 325 8.00 -5.67 14.13
N TRP A 326 7.72 -4.57 14.81
CA TRP A 326 8.78 -3.74 15.38
C TRP A 326 9.23 -4.16 16.76
N ALA A 327 8.38 -4.79 17.57
CA ALA A 327 8.80 -5.35 18.86
C ALA A 327 9.95 -6.38 18.72
N PRO A 328 9.84 -7.44 17.90
CA PRO A 328 10.94 -8.41 17.75
C PRO A 328 12.17 -7.81 17.04
N ARG A 329 11.99 -6.83 16.15
CA ARG A 329 13.11 -6.15 15.50
C ARG A 329 13.86 -5.24 16.46
N ALA A 330 13.18 -4.56 17.38
CA ALA A 330 13.83 -3.73 18.40
C ALA A 330 14.76 -4.55 19.31
N ASP A 331 14.38 -5.80 19.61
CA ASP A 331 15.19 -6.72 20.39
C ASP A 331 16.42 -7.26 19.63
N ASN A 332 16.37 -7.36 18.30
CA ASN A 332 17.49 -7.85 17.50
C ASN A 332 18.70 -6.88 17.55
N LYS A 333 19.58 -7.12 18.53
CA LYS A 333 20.75 -6.28 18.87
C LYS A 333 21.79 -6.20 17.76
N LYS A 334 21.86 -7.21 16.89
CA LYS A 334 22.91 -7.33 15.87
C LYS A 334 22.55 -6.63 14.58
N VAL A 335 21.32 -6.81 14.10
CA VAL A 335 20.90 -6.36 12.76
C VAL A 335 20.16 -5.04 12.86
N PHE A 336 19.04 -5.02 13.60
CA PHE A 336 18.09 -3.92 13.59
C PHE A 336 18.41 -2.81 14.60
N ASN A 337 18.89 -3.17 15.79
CA ASN A 337 19.09 -2.19 16.86
C ASN A 337 20.01 -1.01 16.47
N PRO A 338 21.19 -1.21 15.83
CA PRO A 338 22.04 -0.09 15.40
C PRO A 338 21.34 0.84 14.42
N TRP A 339 20.58 0.28 13.47
CA TRP A 339 19.83 1.03 12.47
C TRP A 339 18.64 1.78 13.07
N LEU A 340 17.89 1.16 13.99
CA LEU A 340 16.79 1.79 14.72
C LEU A 340 17.30 2.97 15.56
N LYS A 341 18.44 2.79 16.25
CA LYS A 341 19.07 3.85 17.03
C LYS A 341 19.42 5.05 16.16
N ASP A 342 20.10 4.81 15.04
CA ASP A 342 20.44 5.85 14.07
C ASP A 342 19.19 6.56 13.52
N ALA A 343 18.13 5.81 13.20
CA ALA A 343 16.88 6.38 12.74
C ALA A 343 16.18 7.26 13.79
N LEU A 344 16.18 6.86 15.07
CA LEU A 344 15.63 7.66 16.17
C LEU A 344 16.44 8.94 16.40
N VAL A 345 17.77 8.85 16.33
CA VAL A 345 18.65 10.03 16.44
C VAL A 345 18.40 11.02 15.30
N LYS A 346 18.22 10.52 14.07
CA LYS A 346 17.86 11.35 12.91
C LYS A 346 16.51 12.04 13.04
N GLN A 347 15.59 11.49 13.83
CA GLN A 347 14.32 12.14 14.17
C GLN A 347 14.47 13.26 15.22
N GLY A 348 15.68 13.51 15.71
CA GLY A 348 16.00 14.55 16.69
C GLY A 348 16.12 14.06 18.14
N MET A 349 16.11 12.74 18.36
CA MET A 349 16.33 12.17 19.69
C MET A 349 17.82 12.19 20.05
N TYR A 350 18.17 12.48 21.31
CA TYR A 350 19.55 12.30 21.76
C TYR A 350 19.91 10.81 21.84
N THR A 351 21.15 10.48 21.53
CA THR A 351 21.65 9.08 21.46
C THR A 351 21.35 8.27 22.71
N GLN A 352 21.56 8.83 23.91
CA GLN A 352 21.28 8.12 25.18
C GLN A 352 19.79 7.80 25.36
N TYR A 353 18.89 8.72 24.97
CA TYR A 353 17.46 8.45 25.03
C TYR A 353 17.05 7.38 24.01
N ALA A 354 17.63 7.38 22.81
CA ALA A 354 17.36 6.34 21.81
C ALA A 354 17.80 4.96 22.30
N GLU A 355 18.97 4.86 22.94
CA GLU A 355 19.45 3.61 23.54
C GLU A 355 18.54 3.13 24.67
N ASN A 356 18.15 4.04 25.58
CA ASN A 356 17.25 3.71 26.69
C ASN A 356 15.86 3.30 26.20
N LEU A 357 15.32 3.96 25.18
CA LEU A 357 14.03 3.62 24.60
C LEU A 357 14.05 2.22 23.99
N LEU A 358 15.06 1.90 23.18
CA LEU A 358 15.20 0.57 22.58
C LEU A 358 15.40 -0.53 23.63
N ALA A 359 16.20 -0.26 24.68
CA ALA A 359 16.36 -1.19 25.79
C ALA A 359 15.05 -1.42 26.56
N GLY A 360 14.26 -0.34 26.76
CA GLY A 360 12.94 -0.42 27.38
C GLY A 360 11.96 -1.23 26.53
N VAL A 361 11.94 -1.03 25.21
CA VAL A 361 11.09 -1.81 24.29
C VAL A 361 11.45 -3.29 24.32
N SER A 362 12.74 -3.64 24.25
CA SER A 362 13.20 -5.03 24.40
C SER A 362 12.73 -5.61 25.74
N THR A 363 12.92 -4.90 26.85
CA THR A 363 12.49 -5.36 28.18
C THR A 363 10.97 -5.58 28.26
N SER A 364 10.18 -4.68 27.70
CA SER A 364 8.72 -4.74 27.76
C SER A 364 8.11 -5.76 26.81
N CYS A 365 8.70 -5.97 25.64
CA CYS A 365 8.08 -6.73 24.55
C CYS A 365 8.74 -8.09 24.24
N ASP A 366 10.02 -8.28 24.58
CA ASP A 366 10.74 -9.55 24.32
C ASP A 366 10.42 -10.60 25.40
N ASN A 367 9.15 -10.95 25.49
CA ASN A 367 8.69 -12.00 26.38
C ASN A 367 7.35 -12.57 25.90
N ILE A 368 7.08 -13.81 26.30
CA ILE A 368 5.84 -14.50 25.94
C ILE A 368 4.60 -13.79 26.49
N LYS A 369 4.69 -13.11 27.64
CA LYS A 369 3.56 -12.41 28.25
C LYS A 369 3.06 -11.26 27.37
N TYR A 370 3.96 -10.46 26.81
CA TYR A 370 3.60 -9.38 25.89
C TYR A 370 2.99 -9.94 24.60
N THR A 371 3.60 -11.00 24.04
CA THR A 371 3.08 -11.62 22.81
C THR A 371 1.70 -12.23 23.03
N ALA A 372 1.49 -12.91 24.15
CA ALA A 372 0.20 -13.45 24.53
C ALA A 372 -0.83 -12.35 24.78
N TRP A 373 -0.48 -11.32 25.56
CA TRP A 373 -1.34 -10.15 25.77
C TRP A 373 -1.79 -9.53 24.44
N LEU A 374 -0.88 -9.31 23.50
CA LEU A 374 -1.20 -8.73 22.21
C LEU A 374 -2.19 -9.60 21.42
N ALA A 375 -1.98 -10.93 21.42
CA ALA A 375 -2.93 -11.87 20.82
C ALA A 375 -4.30 -11.80 21.51
N SER A 376 -4.34 -11.85 22.85
CA SER A 376 -5.59 -11.78 23.62
C SER A 376 -6.35 -10.47 23.34
N GLU A 377 -5.67 -9.33 23.25
CA GLU A 377 -6.32 -8.06 22.90
C GLU A 377 -6.91 -8.07 21.47
N THR A 378 -6.21 -8.67 20.50
CA THR A 378 -6.77 -8.82 19.14
C THR A 378 -7.96 -9.78 19.07
N ILE A 379 -7.97 -10.85 19.88
CA ILE A 379 -9.09 -11.79 19.99
C ILE A 379 -10.30 -11.11 20.62
N LYS A 380 -10.10 -10.40 21.75
CA LYS A 380 -11.17 -9.64 22.42
C LYS A 380 -11.77 -8.59 21.49
N HIS A 381 -10.92 -7.85 20.78
CA HIS A 381 -11.36 -6.86 19.80
C HIS A 381 -12.14 -7.52 18.67
N LEU A 382 -11.69 -8.66 18.14
CA LEU A 382 -12.44 -9.42 17.13
C LEU A 382 -13.84 -9.81 17.65
N LYS A 383 -13.93 -10.41 18.84
CA LYS A 383 -15.18 -10.84 19.49
C LYS A 383 -16.15 -9.68 19.70
N GLN A 384 -15.66 -8.54 20.18
CA GLN A 384 -16.46 -7.33 20.42
C GLN A 384 -17.05 -6.73 19.13
N ASN A 385 -16.40 -6.97 17.98
CA ASN A 385 -16.85 -6.46 16.68
C ASN A 385 -17.68 -7.47 15.88
N ILE A 386 -17.95 -8.67 16.42
CA ILE A 386 -19.00 -9.54 15.90
C ILE A 386 -20.35 -8.96 16.32
N THR A 387 -21.20 -8.67 15.34
CA THR A 387 -22.56 -8.19 15.61
C THR A 387 -23.58 -9.23 15.14
N PRO A 388 -24.81 -9.24 15.67
CA PRO A 388 -25.87 -10.13 15.19
C PRO A 388 -26.16 -10.01 13.69
N SER A 389 -25.79 -8.87 13.09
CA SER A 389 -26.05 -8.52 11.69
C SER A 389 -24.80 -8.52 10.80
N GLY A 390 -23.62 -8.86 11.31
CA GLY A 390 -22.39 -8.65 10.54
C GLY A 390 -21.13 -9.27 11.14
N LEU A 391 -20.26 -9.71 10.23
CA LEU A 391 -18.92 -10.20 10.52
C LEU A 391 -17.98 -9.05 10.93
N PRO A 392 -16.89 -9.34 11.66
CA PRO A 392 -15.89 -8.34 12.00
C PRO A 392 -15.13 -7.88 10.75
N SER A 393 -14.49 -6.71 10.84
CA SER A 393 -13.72 -6.14 9.72
C SER A 393 -12.59 -7.07 9.29
N LEU A 394 -12.33 -7.15 7.98
CA LEU A 394 -11.18 -7.89 7.44
C LEU A 394 -9.85 -7.48 8.09
N LEU A 395 -9.68 -6.19 8.42
CA LEU A 395 -8.47 -5.71 9.09
C LEU A 395 -8.30 -6.29 10.50
N ASP A 396 -9.40 -6.52 11.22
CA ASP A 396 -9.37 -7.15 12.55
C ASP A 396 -8.99 -8.63 12.44
N VAL A 397 -9.50 -9.32 11.42
CA VAL A 397 -9.12 -10.70 11.10
C VAL A 397 -7.62 -10.79 10.78
N ILE A 398 -7.11 -9.91 9.92
CA ILE A 398 -5.67 -9.85 9.58
C ILE A 398 -4.81 -9.57 10.82
N SER A 399 -5.26 -8.65 11.68
CA SER A 399 -4.53 -8.29 12.91
C SER A 399 -4.48 -9.48 13.90
N CYS A 400 -5.60 -10.16 14.09
CA CYS A 400 -5.71 -11.33 14.95
C CYS A 400 -4.87 -12.51 14.42
N ASP A 401 -4.99 -12.82 13.12
CA ASP A 401 -4.19 -13.88 12.48
C ASP A 401 -2.69 -13.64 12.64
N ALA A 402 -2.22 -12.42 12.35
CA ALA A 402 -0.80 -12.07 12.51
C ALA A 402 -0.32 -12.20 13.97
N ALA A 403 -1.13 -11.79 14.95
CA ALA A 403 -0.79 -11.91 16.37
C ALA A 403 -0.72 -13.38 16.82
N LEU A 404 -1.65 -14.20 16.35
CA LEU A 404 -1.70 -15.64 16.64
C LEU A 404 -0.53 -16.38 16.01
N VAL A 405 -0.15 -16.05 14.78
CA VAL A 405 1.04 -16.61 14.13
C VAL A 405 2.28 -16.27 14.94
N ARG A 406 2.41 -15.03 15.42
CA ARG A 406 3.53 -14.63 16.29
C ARG A 406 3.53 -15.41 17.61
N LEU A 407 2.38 -15.53 18.28
CA LEU A 407 2.24 -16.31 19.51
C LEU A 407 2.63 -17.78 19.28
N LYS A 408 2.17 -18.40 18.19
CA LYS A 408 2.50 -19.78 17.82
C LYS A 408 4.01 -19.97 17.67
N VAL A 409 4.70 -19.05 17.00
CA VAL A 409 6.16 -19.12 16.84
C VAL A 409 6.86 -19.04 18.20
N CYS A 410 6.48 -18.08 19.05
CA CYS A 410 7.07 -17.94 20.38
C CYS A 410 6.80 -19.15 21.29
N LEU A 411 5.61 -19.76 21.19
CA LEU A 411 5.27 -20.98 21.94
C LEU A 411 6.08 -22.19 21.49
N ALA A 412 6.40 -22.30 20.20
CA ALA A 412 7.24 -23.37 19.68
C ALA A 412 8.69 -23.25 20.19
N ASP A 413 9.18 -22.03 20.38
CA ASP A 413 10.51 -21.75 20.92
C ASP A 413 10.57 -21.94 22.46
N SER A 414 9.46 -21.68 23.17
CA SER A 414 9.33 -21.92 24.60
C SER A 414 9.14 -23.41 24.90
N ALA A 415 10.23 -24.15 25.09
CA ALA A 415 10.24 -25.60 25.36
C ALA A 415 9.56 -26.05 26.68
N GLN A 416 8.74 -25.23 27.34
CA GLN A 416 8.06 -25.56 28.60
C GLN A 416 6.53 -25.53 28.45
N ALA A 417 5.92 -26.72 28.42
CA ALA A 417 4.47 -26.93 28.31
C ALA A 417 3.63 -26.25 29.44
N SER A 418 4.25 -25.84 30.54
CA SER A 418 3.58 -25.19 31.67
C SER A 418 3.16 -23.75 31.40
N GLU A 419 3.84 -23.04 30.49
CA GLU A 419 3.46 -21.66 30.13
C GLU A 419 2.25 -21.66 29.19
N ALA A 420 2.15 -22.66 28.30
CA ALA A 420 1.08 -22.79 27.32
C ALA A 420 -0.34 -22.91 27.93
N HIS A 421 -0.46 -23.53 29.11
CA HIS A 421 -1.76 -23.73 29.79
C HIS A 421 -2.43 -22.42 30.19
N GLN A 422 -1.65 -21.37 30.43
CA GLN A 422 -2.14 -20.06 30.87
C GLN A 422 -2.97 -19.37 29.77
N PHE A 423 -2.76 -19.77 28.51
CA PHE A 423 -3.40 -19.20 27.33
C PHE A 423 -4.61 -20.01 26.84
N MET A 424 -4.91 -21.15 27.46
CA MET A 424 -6.05 -22.00 27.08
C MET A 424 -7.40 -21.26 27.11
N PRO A 425 -7.71 -20.39 28.09
CA PRO A 425 -8.98 -19.66 28.09
C PRO A 425 -9.16 -18.75 26.86
N ASP A 426 -8.13 -17.98 26.50
CA ASP A 426 -8.19 -17.07 25.34
C ASP A 426 -8.30 -17.84 24.01
N LEU A 427 -7.66 -19.02 23.92
CA LEU A 427 -7.75 -19.89 22.75
C LEU A 427 -9.14 -20.55 22.62
N LEU A 428 -9.78 -20.90 23.73
CA LEU A 428 -11.17 -21.37 23.74
C LEU A 428 -12.13 -20.24 23.33
N ASP A 429 -11.90 -19.03 23.83
CA ASP A 429 -12.65 -17.83 23.43
C ASP A 429 -12.52 -17.54 21.93
N LEU A 430 -11.32 -17.70 21.36
CA LEU A 430 -11.11 -17.60 19.92
C LEU A 430 -11.87 -18.69 19.16
N LEU A 431 -11.85 -19.93 19.62
CA LEU A 431 -12.58 -21.02 18.97
C LEU A 431 -14.09 -20.73 18.95
N GLU A 432 -14.65 -20.26 20.07
CA GLU A 432 -16.04 -19.80 20.14
C GLU A 432 -16.31 -18.66 19.14
N THR A 433 -15.43 -17.65 19.12
CA THR A 433 -15.50 -16.51 18.19
C THR A 433 -15.51 -16.96 16.72
N VAL A 434 -14.65 -17.91 16.35
CA VAL A 434 -14.59 -18.48 14.99
C VAL A 434 -15.87 -19.25 14.67
N LEU A 435 -16.38 -20.06 15.60
CA LEU A 435 -17.64 -20.80 15.42
C LEU A 435 -18.82 -19.85 15.19
N ASP A 436 -18.88 -18.73 15.91
CA ASP A 436 -19.92 -17.72 15.73
C ASP A 436 -19.81 -17.01 14.39
N CYS A 437 -18.59 -16.66 13.95
CA CYS A 437 -18.35 -16.17 12.58
C CYS A 437 -18.82 -17.17 11.52
N CYS A 438 -18.52 -18.46 11.67
CA CYS A 438 -18.97 -19.50 10.74
C CYS A 438 -20.50 -19.60 10.70
N ARG A 439 -21.18 -19.55 11.85
CA ARG A 439 -22.64 -19.56 11.94
C ARG A 439 -23.27 -18.36 11.24
N LEU A 440 -22.73 -17.16 11.50
CA LEU A 440 -23.19 -15.92 10.86
C LEU A 440 -22.97 -15.96 9.34
N SER A 441 -21.78 -16.36 8.89
CA SER A 441 -21.46 -16.49 7.46
C SER A 441 -22.41 -17.47 6.76
N ALA A 442 -22.66 -18.64 7.36
CA ALA A 442 -23.61 -19.60 6.81
C ALA A 442 -25.04 -19.04 6.76
N GLY A 443 -25.45 -18.29 7.79
CA GLY A 443 -26.74 -17.59 7.80
C GLY A 443 -26.87 -16.56 6.67
N LEU A 444 -25.82 -15.77 6.42
CA LEU A 444 -25.80 -14.77 5.35
C LEU A 444 -25.86 -15.40 3.94
N GLU A 445 -25.22 -16.55 3.74
CA GLU A 445 -25.28 -17.28 2.45
C GLU A 445 -26.63 -17.98 2.24
N LEU A 446 -27.25 -18.50 3.30
CA LEU A 446 -28.51 -19.24 3.23
C LEU A 446 -29.74 -18.33 3.18
N ALA A 447 -29.71 -17.14 3.78
CA ALA A 447 -30.86 -16.24 3.85
C ALA A 447 -31.48 -15.92 2.48
N PRO A 448 -30.71 -15.57 1.43
CA PRO A 448 -31.27 -15.33 0.09
C PRO A 448 -31.91 -16.57 -0.55
N LEU A 449 -31.37 -17.76 -0.26
CA LEU A 449 -31.90 -19.04 -0.77
C LEU A 449 -33.20 -19.42 -0.07
N MET A 450 -33.31 -19.13 1.23
CA MET A 450 -34.52 -19.39 2.01
C MET A 450 -35.65 -18.44 1.62
N GLU A 451 -35.38 -17.15 1.43
CA GLU A 451 -36.38 -16.16 0.95
C GLU A 451 -36.88 -16.49 -0.47
N CYS A 452 -36.03 -17.03 -1.34
CA CYS A 452 -36.43 -17.50 -2.67
C CYS A 452 -37.35 -18.73 -2.59
N SER A 453 -37.08 -19.65 -1.65
CA SER A 453 -37.89 -20.85 -1.45
C SER A 453 -39.28 -20.56 -0.86
N SER A 454 -39.38 -19.59 0.06
CA SER A 454 -40.66 -19.18 0.65
C SER A 454 -41.54 -18.47 -0.37
N ASN A 455 -40.97 -17.61 -1.22
CA ASN A 455 -41.72 -16.94 -2.30
C ASN A 455 -42.21 -17.94 -3.36
N GLN A 456 -41.44 -18.98 -3.68
CA GLN A 456 -41.89 -20.04 -4.59
C GLN A 456 -42.97 -20.93 -3.97
N ALA A 457 -42.88 -21.22 -2.67
CA ALA A 457 -43.90 -21.97 -1.95
C ALA A 457 -45.23 -21.19 -1.83
N GLU A 458 -45.18 -19.88 -1.54
CA GLU A 458 -46.36 -19.02 -1.54
C GLU A 458 -46.99 -18.86 -2.93
N ALA A 459 -46.17 -18.74 -3.99
CA ALA A 459 -46.65 -18.71 -5.36
C ALA A 459 -47.31 -20.04 -5.80
N ALA A 460 -46.80 -21.18 -5.32
CA ALA A 460 -47.40 -22.50 -5.59
C ALA A 460 -48.72 -22.71 -4.83
N VAL A 461 -48.86 -22.15 -3.62
CA VAL A 461 -50.10 -22.20 -2.84
C VAL A 461 -51.18 -21.26 -3.43
N GLY A 462 -50.79 -20.13 -4.03
CA GLY A 462 -51.71 -19.23 -4.74
C GLY A 462 -52.16 -19.70 -6.13
N ALA A 463 -51.52 -20.74 -6.69
CA ALA A 463 -51.81 -21.30 -8.00
C ALA A 463 -52.58 -22.65 -7.96
N ALA A 464 -52.94 -23.13 -6.77
CA ALA A 464 -53.83 -24.28 -6.63
C ALA A 464 -55.30 -23.82 -6.86
N PRO A 465 -56.04 -24.44 -7.80
CA PRO A 465 -57.36 -23.99 -8.24
C PRO A 465 -58.48 -24.14 -7.20
#